data_AF-A0AA34Z6H1-F1
#
_entry.id   AF-A0AA34Z6H1-F1
#
_cell.length_a   1.000
_cell.length_b   1.000
_cell.length_c   1.000
_cell.angle_alpha   90.00
_cell.angle_beta   90.00
_cell.angle_gamma   90.00
#
_symmetry.space_group_name_H-M   'P 1'
#
loop_
_entity.id
_entity.type
_entity.pdbx_description
1 polymer ?
#
loop_
_entity_poly.entity_id
_entity_poly.type
_entity_poly.pdbx_seq_one_letter_code
_entity_poly.pdbx_strand_id
1 'polypeptide(L)'
;MKLKFRRSRDKLLRYVFIGLLSWVMMSTVANVLIGSLAWYFYSTKKTITTPMTFNAPFSSDASSADSPGMTMFATSFLYMRLNVSPEN
;
A
#
# COMPACT_ATOMS: atom_id res chain seq x y z
N MET A 1 -22.98 17.55 52.80
CA MET A 1 -23.33 16.67 51.65
C MET A 1 -22.67 17.02 50.30
N LYS A 2 -22.23 18.26 50.04
CA LYS A 2 -21.63 18.70 48.76
C LYS A 2 -20.38 17.91 48.29
N LEU A 3 -19.55 17.43 49.22
CA LEU A 3 -18.29 16.73 48.90
C LEU A 3 -18.51 15.35 48.25
N LYS A 4 -19.61 14.66 48.57
CA LYS A 4 -19.92 13.35 47.98
C LYS A 4 -20.30 13.44 46.51
N PHE A 5 -21.03 14.50 46.12
CA PHE A 5 -21.45 14.72 44.73
C PHE A 5 -20.27 15.03 43.78
N ARG A 6 -19.25 15.75 44.26
CA ARG A 6 -18.05 16.08 43.47
C ARG A 6 -17.24 14.81 43.16
N ARG A 7 -17.00 13.98 44.18
CA ARG A 7 -16.26 12.72 44.05
C ARG A 7 -16.90 11.70 43.09
N SER A 8 -18.24 11.64 43.02
CA SER A 8 -18.94 10.77 42.08
C SER A 8 -18.82 11.25 40.62
N ARG A 9 -18.88 12.56 40.38
CA ARG A 9 -18.65 13.15 39.05
C ARG A 9 -17.21 12.96 38.57
N ASP A 10 -16.23 13.11 39.46
CA ASP A 10 -14.81 12.95 39.09
C ASP A 10 -14.49 11.51 38.66
N LYS A 11 -15.13 10.50 39.28
CA LYS A 11 -15.00 9.09 38.85
C LYS A 11 -15.60 8.88 37.46
N LEU A 12 -16.79 9.42 37.19
CA LEU A 12 -17.44 9.32 35.88
C LEU A 12 -16.57 9.97 34.80
N LEU A 13 -16.08 11.20 35.05
CA LEU A 13 -15.19 11.91 34.13
C LEU A 13 -13.91 11.11 33.83
N ARG A 14 -13.33 10.47 34.84
CA ARG A 14 -12.13 9.65 34.65
C ARG A 14 -12.37 8.46 33.71
N TYR A 15 -13.49 7.75 33.85
CA TYR A 15 -13.83 6.64 32.95
C TYR A 15 -14.10 7.12 31.53
N VAL A 16 -14.78 8.26 31.37
CA VAL A 16 -15.06 8.85 30.05
C VAL A 16 -13.76 9.26 29.35
N PHE A 17 -12.82 9.88 30.05
CA PHE A 17 -11.51 10.24 29.49
C PHE A 17 -10.69 9.02 29.09
N ILE A 18 -10.70 7.95 29.88
CA ILE A 18 -10.01 6.70 29.53
C ILE A 18 -10.66 6.07 28.28
N GLY A 19 -12.00 6.07 28.20
CA GLY A 19 -12.74 5.60 27.03
C GLY A 19 -12.38 6.40 25.77
N LEU A 20 -12.41 7.72 25.85
CA LEU A 20 -12.04 8.62 24.74
C LEU A 20 -10.59 8.42 24.30
N LEU A 21 -9.65 8.29 25.24
CA LEU A 21 -8.25 8.00 24.92
C LEU A 21 -8.09 6.66 24.20
N SER A 22 -8.76 5.61 24.69
CA SER A 22 -8.71 4.29 24.05
C SER A 22 -9.27 4.34 22.61
N TRP A 23 -10.34 5.11 22.40
CA TRP A 23 -10.95 5.29 21.08
C TRP A 23 -10.02 6.01 20.12
N VAL A 24 -9.39 7.10 20.57
CA VAL A 24 -8.44 7.88 19.75
C VAL A 24 -7.23 7.04 19.38
N MET A 25 -6.69 6.23 20.30
CA MET A 25 -5.57 5.33 20.02
C MET A 25 -5.94 4.30 18.95
N MET A 26 -7.09 3.65 19.10
CA MET A 26 -7.57 2.66 18.14
C MET A 26 -7.84 3.27 16.76
N SER A 27 -8.40 4.49 16.70
CA SER A 27 -8.59 5.24 15.45
C SER A 27 -7.27 5.62 14.78
N THR A 28 -6.27 6.02 15.56
CA THR A 28 -4.95 6.39 15.03
C THR A 28 -4.25 5.17 14.43
N VAL A 29 -4.27 4.02 15.12
CA VAL A 29 -3.70 2.77 14.62
C VAL A 29 -4.36 2.35 13.31
N ALA A 30 -5.69 2.43 13.21
CA ALA A 30 -6.41 2.10 11.98
C ALA A 30 -5.98 3.00 10.80
N ASN A 31 -5.82 4.31 11.05
CA ASN A 31 -5.36 5.24 10.01
C ASN A 31 -3.91 4.95 9.57
N VAL A 32 -3.01 4.63 10.50
CA VAL A 32 -1.63 4.27 10.17
C VAL A 32 -1.58 2.99 9.32
N LEU A 33 -2.38 1.97 9.65
CA LEU A 33 -2.47 0.74 8.88
C LEU A 33 -2.97 0.98 7.46
N ILE A 34 -4.07 1.74 7.32
CA ILE A 34 -4.63 2.09 6.00
C ILE A 34 -3.63 2.92 5.19
N GLY A 35 -2.98 3.91 5.81
CA GLY A 35 -1.96 4.74 5.15
C GLY A 35 -0.75 3.93 4.71
N SER A 36 -0.27 3.00 5.54
CA SER A 36 0.85 2.13 5.21
C SER A 36 0.50 1.19 4.04
N LEU A 37 -0.71 0.65 4.04
CA LEU A 37 -1.18 -0.23 2.96
C LEU A 37 -1.38 0.55 1.65
N ALA A 38 -1.91 1.76 1.73
CA ALA A 38 -2.04 2.66 0.57
C ALA A 38 -0.67 3.04 0.00
N TRP A 39 0.32 3.28 0.84
CA TRP A 39 1.69 3.54 0.42
C TRP A 39 2.31 2.32 -0.26
N TYR A 40 2.15 1.13 0.34
CA TYR A 40 2.63 -0.13 -0.24
C TYR A 40 1.98 -0.43 -1.60
N PHE A 41 0.66 -0.24 -1.72
CA PHE A 41 -0.03 -0.42 -3.00
C PHE A 41 0.29 0.68 -4.00
N TYR A 42 0.71 1.86 -3.55
CA TYR A 42 1.22 2.89 -4.45
C TYR A 42 2.60 2.53 -5.01
N SER A 43 3.49 1.97 -4.18
CA SER A 43 4.83 1.58 -4.62
C SER A 43 4.85 0.29 -5.45
N THR A 44 3.96 -0.66 -5.18
CA THR A 44 3.94 -2.00 -5.80
C THR A 44 2.90 -2.10 -6.92
N LYS A 45 2.61 -1.00 -7.63
CA LYS A 45 1.61 -1.02 -8.71
C LYS A 45 2.12 -1.81 -9.93
N LYS A 46 1.84 -3.11 -9.93
CA LYS A 46 1.87 -3.93 -11.14
C LYS A 46 0.79 -3.44 -12.11
N THR A 47 1.22 -2.76 -13.17
CA THR A 47 0.32 -2.29 -14.22
C THR A 47 0.30 -3.33 -15.32
N ILE A 48 -0.87 -3.94 -15.54
CA ILE A 48 -1.10 -4.80 -16.71
C ILE A 48 -1.28 -3.84 -17.89
N THR A 49 -0.22 -3.65 -18.66
CA THR A 49 -0.30 -2.86 -19.88
C THR A 49 -0.51 -3.81 -21.05
N THR A 50 -1.55 -3.54 -21.86
CA THR A 50 -1.79 -4.21 -23.15
C THR A 50 -1.34 -3.28 -24.26
N PRO A 51 -0.05 -3.23 -24.57
CA PRO A 51 0.45 -2.38 -25.64
C PRO A 51 -0.04 -2.89 -27.00
N MET A 52 -0.45 -1.96 -27.85
CA MET A 52 -0.98 -2.23 -29.20
C MET A 52 0.01 -2.98 -30.11
N THR A 53 1.30 -2.95 -29.78
CA THR A 53 2.40 -3.55 -30.55
C THR A 53 2.71 -5.00 -30.17
N PHE A 54 2.15 -5.51 -29.07
CA PHE A 54 2.47 -6.85 -28.58
C PHE A 54 1.24 -7.76 -28.59
N ASN A 55 1.47 -9.05 -28.87
CA ASN A 55 0.41 -10.01 -29.15
C ASN A 55 -0.29 -10.56 -27.88
N ALA A 56 0.15 -10.17 -26.68
CA ALA A 56 -0.48 -10.58 -25.42
C ALA A 56 -0.31 -9.52 -24.30
N PRO A 57 -1.27 -9.44 -23.36
CA PRO A 57 -1.09 -8.69 -22.11
C PRO A 57 0.10 -9.23 -21.32
N PHE A 58 0.89 -8.34 -20.71
CA PHE A 58 1.86 -8.72 -19.69
C PHE A 58 1.78 -7.75 -18.50
N SER A 59 2.03 -8.26 -17.30
CA SER A 59 2.16 -7.41 -16.11
C SER A 59 3.59 -6.89 -16.02
N SER A 60 3.75 -5.60 -15.86
CA SER A 60 5.05 -4.97 -15.57
C SER A 60 4.98 -4.21 -14.26
N ASP A 61 5.98 -4.42 -13.42
CA ASP A 61 6.27 -3.64 -12.24
C ASP A 61 7.48 -2.73 -12.50
N ALA A 62 7.72 -1.73 -11.65
CA ALA A 62 8.84 -0.79 -11.82
C ALA A 62 10.23 -1.46 -11.79
N SER A 63 10.32 -2.67 -11.25
CA SER A 63 11.56 -3.44 -11.09
C SER A 63 11.67 -4.60 -12.09
N SER A 64 10.56 -5.13 -12.60
CA SER A 64 10.58 -6.31 -13.45
C SER A 64 9.32 -6.45 -14.30
N ALA A 65 9.48 -7.02 -15.48
CA ALA A 65 8.37 -7.47 -16.32
C ALA A 65 8.18 -8.97 -16.17
N ASP A 66 6.95 -9.45 -16.26
CA ASP A 66 6.67 -10.89 -16.28
C ASP A 66 7.41 -11.58 -17.45
N SER A 67 7.68 -12.89 -17.32
CA SER A 67 8.42 -13.70 -18.32
C SER A 67 7.93 -13.53 -19.77
N PRO A 68 6.60 -13.51 -20.05
CA PRO A 68 6.09 -13.21 -21.39
C PRO A 68 6.44 -11.79 -21.87
N GLY A 69 6.44 -10.80 -20.98
CA GLY A 69 6.87 -9.43 -21.29
C GLY A 69 8.37 -9.34 -21.62
N MET A 70 9.24 -10.00 -20.84
CA MET A 70 10.68 -10.05 -21.10
C MET A 70 11.02 -10.66 -22.48
N THR A 71 10.37 -11.75 -22.87
CA THR A 71 10.58 -12.36 -24.19
C THR A 71 10.13 -11.45 -25.33
N MET A 72 9.06 -10.70 -25.13
CA MET A 72 8.56 -9.71 -26.08
C MET A 72 9.48 -8.49 -26.21
N PHE A 73 10.04 -8.00 -25.10
CA PHE A 73 11.06 -6.95 -25.15
C PHE A 73 12.33 -7.43 -25.86
N ALA A 74 12.80 -8.64 -25.55
CA ALA A 74 13.97 -9.22 -26.22
C ALA A 74 13.77 -9.35 -27.74
N THR A 75 12.60 -9.80 -28.19
CA THR A 75 12.28 -9.88 -29.63
C THR A 75 12.22 -8.49 -30.28
N SER A 76 11.72 -7.48 -29.57
CA SER A 76 11.73 -6.09 -30.05
C SER A 76 13.15 -5.54 -30.23
N PHE A 77 14.08 -5.85 -29.31
CA PHE A 77 15.48 -5.47 -29.45
C PHE A 77 16.18 -6.19 -30.61
N LEU A 78 15.85 -7.47 -30.85
CA LEU A 78 16.30 -8.22 -32.02
C LEU A 78 15.85 -7.55 -33.34
N TYR A 79 14.61 -7.09 -33.44
CA TYR A 79 14.13 -6.34 -34.60
C TYR A 79 14.88 -5.02 -34.80
N MET A 80 15.29 -4.39 -33.69
CA MET A 80 16.09 -3.16 -33.70
C MET A 80 17.59 -3.42 -33.90
N ARG A 81 18.00 -4.68 -34.10
CA ARG A 81 19.40 -5.12 -34.20
C ARG A 81 20.25 -4.74 -32.98
N LEU A 82 19.61 -4.54 -31.83
CA LEU A 82 20.29 -4.30 -30.56
C LEU A 82 20.57 -5.66 -29.89
N ASN A 83 21.81 -5.85 -29.45
CA ASN A 83 22.23 -7.10 -28.83
C ASN A 83 21.88 -7.07 -27.33
N VAL A 84 21.21 -8.10 -26.83
CA VAL A 84 20.84 -8.22 -25.42
C VAL A 84 21.72 -9.30 -24.79
N SER A 85 22.55 -8.93 -23.83
CA SER A 85 23.38 -9.88 -23.07
C SER A 85 22.73 -10.15 -21.72
N PRO A 86 22.65 -11.40 -21.24
CA PRO A 86 22.18 -11.68 -19.89
C PRO A 86 23.19 -11.14 -18.88
N GLU A 87 22.76 -10.21 -18.03
CA GLU A 87 23.54 -9.80 -16.85
C GLU A 87 23.26 -10.85 -15.76
N ASN A 88 24.29 -11.63 -15.42
CA ASN A 88 24.27 -12.61 -14.33
C ASN A 88 24.08 -11.95 -12.96
#